data_AF-A0A354F5Y5-F1
#
_entry.id   AF-A0A354F5Y5-F1
#
_cell.length_a   1.000
_cell.length_b   1.000
_cell.length_c   1.000
_cell.angle_alpha   90.00
_cell.angle_beta   90.00
_cell.angle_gamma   90.00
#
_symmetry.space_group_name_H-M   'P 1'
#
loop_
_entity.id
_entity.type
_entity.pdbx_description
1 polymer ?
#
loop_
_entity_poly.entity_id
_entity_poly.type
_entity_poly.pdbx_seq_one_letter_code
_entity_poly.pdbx_strand_id
1 'polypeptide(L)' 'MKMISDAEVEKRIKAWADVTMLSIELKRAALRKRYPEYSDDEIRHLIRKELSDAKDACK' A
#
# COMPACT_ATOMS: atom_id res chain seq x y z
N MET A 1 29.85 2.39 7.68
CA MET A 1 28.39 2.17 7.75
C MET A 1 28.01 2.18 9.22
N LYS A 2 27.16 3.09 9.70
CA LYS A 2 26.74 3.06 11.12
C LYS A 2 25.81 1.87 11.30
N MET A 3 26.14 0.97 12.23
CA MET A 3 25.22 -0.10 12.61
C MET A 3 24.04 0.55 13.34
N ILE A 4 22.84 0.29 12.83
CA ILE A 4 21.57 0.64 13.49
C ILE A 4 21.21 -0.50 14.45
N SER A 5 20.64 -0.18 15.60
CA SER A 5 20.18 -1.20 16.54
C SER A 5 18.93 -1.91 16.02
N ASP A 6 18.73 -3.15 16.45
CA ASP A 6 17.54 -3.94 16.09
C ASP A 6 16.24 -3.21 16.47
N ALA A 7 16.23 -2.51 17.61
CA ALA A 7 15.09 -1.69 18.04
C ALA A 7 14.77 -0.54 17.06
N GLU A 8 15.80 0.10 16.50
CA GLU A 8 15.61 1.16 15.50
C GLU A 8 15.18 0.59 14.14
N VAL A 9 15.68 -0.61 13.78
CA VAL A 9 15.19 -1.35 12.61
C VAL A 9 13.71 -1.68 12.75
N GLU A 10 13.30 -2.25 13.88
CA GLU A 10 11.91 -2.62 14.15
C GLU A 10 10.99 -1.39 14.11
N LYS A 11 11.40 -0.28 14.73
CA LYS A 11 10.67 0.99 14.69
C LYS A 11 10.44 1.47 13.26
N ARG A 12 11.47 1.41 12.42
CA ARG A 12 11.38 1.84 11.01
C ARG A 12 10.48 0.92 10.19
N ILE A 13 10.55 -0.39 10.42
CA ILE A 13 9.68 -1.37 9.75
C ILE A 13 8.21 -1.10 10.12
N LYS A 14 7.91 -0.85 11.40
CA LYS A 14 6.55 -0.49 11.84
C LYS A 14 6.06 0.80 11.21
N ALA A 15 6.87 1.87 11.27
CA ALA A 15 6.51 3.14 10.65
C ALA A 15 6.28 3.01 9.13
N TRP A 16 7.10 2.21 8.45
CA TRP A 16 6.91 1.92 7.01
C TRP A 16 5.61 1.16 6.75
N ALA A 17 5.29 0.16 7.58
CA ALA A 17 4.04 -0.60 7.47
C ALA A 17 2.81 0.32 7.68
N ASP A 18 2.86 1.19 8.69
CA ASP A 18 1.78 2.15 8.99
C ASP A 18 1.54 3.11 7.81
N VAL A 19 2.61 3.72 7.30
CA VAL A 19 2.52 4.62 6.13
C VAL A 19 2.00 3.89 4.89
N THR A 20 2.41 2.64 4.70
CA THR A 20 1.95 1.81 3.58
C THR A 20 0.46 1.51 3.70
N MET A 21 -0.03 1.13 4.89
CA MET A 21 -1.45 0.90 5.12
C MET A 21 -2.28 2.17 4.88
N LEU A 22 -1.86 3.32 5.44
CA LEU A 22 -2.54 4.60 5.23
C LEU A 22 -2.63 4.96 3.74
N SER A 23 -1.57 4.70 2.98
CA SER A 23 -1.55 4.95 1.53
C SER A 23 -2.55 4.07 0.77
N ILE A 24 -2.69 2.80 1.17
CA ILE A 24 -3.67 1.87 0.59
C ILE A 24 -5.10 2.32 0.91
N GLU A 25 -5.35 2.72 2.16
CA GLU A 25 -6.67 3.20 2.60
C GLU A 25 -7.09 4.48 1.88
N LEU A 26 -6.17 5.44 1.74
CA LEU A 26 -6.41 6.69 1.01
C LEU A 26 -6.77 6.39 -0.45
N LYS A 27 -6.04 5.47 -1.09
CA LYS A 27 -6.31 5.04 -2.46
C LYS A 27 -7.67 4.36 -2.59
N ARG A 28 -8.03 3.48 -1.65
CA ARG A 28 -9.36 2.85 -1.59
C ARG A 28 -10.47 3.89 -1.47
N ALA A 29 -10.30 4.90 -0.61
CA ALA A 29 -11.25 5.99 -0.46
C ALA A 29 -11.39 6.81 -1.75
N ALA A 30 -10.28 7.13 -2.41
CA ALA A 30 -10.28 7.85 -3.68
C ALA A 30 -11.01 7.06 -4.79
N LEU A 31 -10.77 5.75 -4.88
CA LEU A 31 -11.43 4.88 -5.87
C LEU A 31 -12.92 4.75 -5.60
N ARG A 32 -13.36 4.59 -4.34
CA ARG A 32 -14.79 4.57 -3.99
C ARG A 32 -15.51 5.88 -4.38
N LYS A 33 -14.83 7.02 -4.23
CA LYS A 33 -15.37 8.32 -4.67
C LYS A 33 -15.49 8.41 -6.20
N ARG A 34 -14.52 7.82 -6.92
CA ARG A 34 -14.46 7.87 -8.38
C ARG A 34 -15.39 6.87 -9.06
N TYR A 35 -15.58 5.70 -8.44
CA TYR A 35 -16.38 4.57 -8.92
C TYR A 35 -17.36 4.13 -7.82
N PRO A 36 -18.38 4.94 -7.50
CA PRO A 36 -19.35 4.62 -6.45
C PRO A 36 -20.18 3.36 -6.77
N GLU A 37 -20.24 2.96 -8.03
CA GLU A 37 -20.92 1.75 -8.50
C GLU A 37 -20.14 0.46 -8.26
N TYR A 38 -18.85 0.55 -7.92
CA TYR A 38 -18.00 -0.61 -7.66
C TYR A 38 -18.16 -1.06 -6.21
N SER A 39 -18.31 -2.36 -6.03
CA SER A 39 -18.25 -3.00 -4.74
C SER A 39 -16.85 -2.89 -4.11
N ASP A 40 -16.78 -3.08 -2.80
CA ASP A 40 -15.51 -3.10 -2.08
C ASP A 40 -14.54 -4.17 -2.57
N ASP A 41 -15.05 -5.28 -3.11
CA ASP A 41 -14.23 -6.36 -3.67
C ASP A 41 -13.64 -5.99 -5.02
N GLU A 42 -14.41 -5.32 -5.87
CA GLU A 42 -13.92 -4.78 -7.15
C GLU A 42 -12.85 -3.71 -6.94
N ILE A 43 -13.07 -2.80 -5.98
CA ILE A 43 -12.06 -1.80 -5.60
C ILE A 43 -10.78 -2.47 -5.07
N ARG A 44 -10.91 -3.51 -4.22
CA ARG A 44 -9.75 -4.28 -3.74
C ARG A 44 -9.03 -5.01 -4.88
N HIS A 45 -9.76 -5.54 -5.85
CA HIS A 45 -9.19 -6.20 -7.01
C HIS A 45 -8.38 -5.23 -7.88
N LEU A 46 -8.90 -4.02 -8.13
CA LEU A 46 -8.19 -2.98 -8.86
C LEU A 46 -6.85 -2.62 -8.20
N ILE A 47 -6.85 -2.39 -6.88
CA ILE A 47 -5.62 -2.05 -6.14
C ILE A 47 -4.57 -3.17 -6.26
N ARG A 48 -4.98 -4.44 -6.17
CA ARG A 48 -4.07 -5.59 -6.32
C ARG A 48 -3.52 -5.71 -7.74
N LYS A 49 -4.36 -5.50 -8.76
CA LYS A 49 -3.94 -5.54 -10.15
C LYS A 49 -2.87 -4.48 -10.43
N GLU A 50 -3.11 -3.24 -10.02
CA GLU A 50 -2.13 -2.15 -10.19
C GLU A 50 -0.80 -2.46 -9.49
N LEU A 51 -0.83 -3.11 -8.31
CA LEU A 51 0.39 -3.56 -7.62
C LEU A 51 1.13 -4.64 -8.41
N SER A 52 0.40 -5.58 -9.01
CA SER A 52 0.97 -6.63 -9.85
C SER A 52 1.63 -6.03 -11.10
N ASP A 53 0.93 -5.14 -11.80
CA ASP A 53 1.40 -4.47 -13.01
C ASP A 53 2.67 -3.66 -12.71
N ALA A 54 2.70 -2.93 -11.58
CA ALA A 54 3.88 -2.19 -11.14
C ALA A 54 5.08 -3.11 -10.82
N LYS A 55 4.82 -4.31 -10.29
CA LYS A 55 5.88 -5.30 -10.02
C LYS A 55 6.45 -5.88 -11.31
N ASP A 56 5.61 -6.15 -12.30
CA ASP A 56 6.05 -6.68 -13.58
C ASP A 56 6.81 -5.64 -14.42
N ALA A 57 6.47 -4.35 -14.29
CA ALA A 57 7.21 -3.26 -14.94
C ALA A 57 8.63 -3.04 -14.38
N CYS A 58 8.94 -3.55 -13.18
CA CYS A 58 10.25 -3.44 -12.54
C CYS A 58 11.17 -4.65 -12.79
N LYS A 59 10.77 -5.59 -13.66
CA LYS A 59 11.58 -6.73 -14.10
C LYS A 59 12.23 -6.45 -15.45
#